data_AF-A0A9W6F696-F1
#
_entry.id   AF-A0A9W6F696-F1
#
_cell.length_a   1.000
_cell.length_b   1.000
_cell.length_c   1.000
_cell.angle_alpha   90.00
_cell.angle_beta   90.00
_cell.angle_gamma   90.00
#
_symmetry.space_group_name_H-M   'P 1'
#
loop_
_entity.id
_entity.type
_entity.pdbx_description
1 polymer ?
#
loop_
_entity_poly.entity_id
_entity_poly.type
_entity_poly.pdbx_seq_one_letter_code
_entity_poly.pdbx_strand_id
1 'polypeptide(L)'
;MELMLGMGGTVEAIDSDGDVRVEMDGGGGSFLWNPMLLQPPSPFSPGDKVTIRAWSVSEAQAAQVGHGGWSRSMEMMLGKTGVVENVGEGARGGVRVKMDVSGDSKLWNPEMVLRGWVKPTASLSVGSRVTIRCLSEDEARAAAQDTDGREAAAAAAAAGCGWRPEMAQYLGKAGVVLHKYEDGDVRVKFDDGAESVWSYRLVLPALTTEPSPLRFHRVVRI
;
A
#
# COMPACT_ATOMS: atom_id res chain seq x y z
N MET A 1 -21.02 -20.34 27.25
CA MET A 1 -20.12 -20.19 26.08
C MET A 1 -19.85 -18.73 25.71
N GLU A 2 -20.09 -17.76 26.61
CA GLU A 2 -20.00 -16.32 26.31
C GLU A 2 -18.58 -15.73 26.41
N LEU A 3 -17.57 -16.54 26.71
CA LEU A 3 -16.23 -16.11 27.14
C LEU A 3 -15.10 -16.30 26.10
N MET A 4 -15.41 -16.71 24.86
CA MET A 4 -14.38 -17.05 23.85
C MET A 4 -14.42 -16.16 22.59
N LEU A 5 -15.22 -15.10 22.59
CA LEU A 5 -15.20 -14.14 21.49
C LEU A 5 -13.85 -13.37 21.50
N GLY A 6 -13.16 -13.38 20.36
CA GLY A 6 -11.89 -12.66 20.16
C GLY A 6 -10.62 -13.44 20.56
N MET A 7 -10.74 -14.66 21.10
CA MET A 7 -9.58 -15.50 21.41
C MET A 7 -9.08 -16.26 20.18
N GLY A 8 -7.75 -16.26 19.98
CA GLY A 8 -7.08 -17.06 18.96
C GLY A 8 -6.97 -18.53 19.34
N GLY A 9 -6.61 -19.35 18.36
CA GLY A 9 -6.35 -20.78 18.56
C GLY A 9 -5.80 -21.45 17.31
N THR A 10 -5.30 -22.67 17.47
CA THR A 10 -4.72 -23.48 16.41
C THR A 10 -5.69 -24.57 15.98
N VAL A 11 -5.92 -24.73 14.67
CA VAL A 11 -6.75 -25.81 14.13
C VAL A 11 -6.00 -27.14 14.30
N GLU A 12 -6.60 -28.08 15.04
CA GLU A 12 -6.06 -29.42 15.26
C GLU A 12 -6.61 -30.44 14.24
N ALA A 13 -7.90 -30.34 13.92
CA ALA A 13 -8.59 -31.30 13.07
C ALA A 13 -9.86 -30.70 12.47
N ILE A 14 -10.35 -31.35 11.41
CA ILE A 14 -11.70 -31.20 10.89
C ILE A 14 -12.35 -32.57 11.08
N ASP A 15 -13.53 -32.62 11.69
CA ASP A 15 -14.21 -33.88 11.92
C ASP A 15 -14.99 -34.37 10.68
N SER A 16 -15.79 -35.42 10.86
CA SER A 16 -16.54 -36.05 9.78
C SER A 16 -17.75 -35.24 9.29
N ASP A 17 -18.25 -34.29 10.07
CA ASP A 17 -19.38 -33.43 9.67
C ASP A 17 -18.95 -32.03 9.21
N GLY A 18 -17.66 -31.71 9.38
CA GLY A 18 -17.01 -30.53 8.84
C GLY A 18 -16.78 -29.43 9.88
N ASP A 19 -17.12 -29.68 11.14
CA ASP A 19 -16.77 -28.79 12.25
C ASP A 19 -15.26 -28.83 12.51
N VAL A 20 -14.73 -27.66 12.88
CA VAL A 20 -13.30 -27.42 13.02
C VAL A 20 -12.91 -27.47 14.49
N ARG A 21 -12.02 -28.40 14.83
CA ARG A 21 -11.44 -28.50 16.17
C ARG A 21 -10.32 -27.47 16.33
N VAL A 22 -10.50 -26.52 17.25
CA VAL A 22 -9.52 -25.46 17.55
C VAL A 22 -9.05 -25.59 18.98
N GLU A 23 -7.75 -25.75 19.19
CA GLU A 23 -7.08 -25.59 20.49
C GLU A 23 -6.94 -24.10 20.80
N MET A 24 -7.53 -23.63 21.90
CA MET A 24 -7.53 -22.21 22.25
C MET A 24 -6.18 -21.79 22.83
N ASP A 25 -5.71 -20.61 22.40
CA ASP A 25 -4.50 -20.01 22.96
C ASP A 25 -4.66 -19.76 24.46
N GLY A 26 -3.59 -19.94 25.24
CA GLY A 26 -3.61 -19.74 26.69
C GLY A 26 -4.12 -20.93 27.52
N GLY A 27 -4.22 -22.12 26.92
CA GLY A 27 -4.51 -23.36 27.64
C GLY A 27 -5.99 -23.58 27.95
N GLY A 28 -6.89 -22.97 27.17
CA GLY A 28 -8.34 -23.10 27.32
C GLY A 28 -8.90 -24.47 26.89
N GLY A 29 -8.08 -25.35 26.32
CA GLY A 29 -8.48 -26.63 25.73
C GLY A 29 -8.99 -26.47 24.29
N SER A 30 -9.43 -27.59 23.68
CA SER A 30 -9.91 -27.60 22.30
C SER A 30 -11.42 -27.74 22.19
N PHE A 31 -12.02 -27.00 21.25
CA PHE A 31 -13.46 -27.00 20.99
C PHE A 31 -13.76 -27.18 19.50
N LEU A 32 -14.93 -27.74 19.20
CA LEU A 32 -15.45 -27.83 17.83
C LEU A 32 -16.23 -26.56 17.50
N TRP A 33 -15.91 -25.98 16.35
CA TRP A 33 -16.52 -24.76 15.85
C TRP A 33 -17.08 -24.99 14.47
N ASN A 34 -18.30 -24.49 14.23
CA ASN A 34 -18.78 -24.33 12.87
C ASN A 34 -17.77 -23.45 12.10
N PRO A 35 -17.23 -23.90 10.94
CA PRO A 35 -16.23 -23.17 10.18
C PRO A 35 -16.67 -21.76 9.79
N MET A 36 -17.99 -21.51 9.71
CA MET A 36 -18.54 -20.18 9.41
C MET A 36 -18.43 -19.18 10.56
N LEU A 37 -18.09 -19.65 11.76
CA LEU A 37 -17.83 -18.81 12.93
C LEU A 37 -16.33 -18.52 13.10
N LEU A 38 -15.46 -19.29 12.44
CA LEU A 38 -14.03 -19.07 12.47
C LEU A 38 -13.61 -18.01 11.47
N GLN A 39 -12.60 -17.23 11.85
CA GLN A 39 -11.95 -16.27 10.98
C GLN A 39 -10.50 -16.68 10.80
N PRO A 40 -9.96 -16.64 9.57
CA PRO A 40 -8.55 -16.84 9.37
C PRO A 40 -7.78 -15.76 10.15
N PRO A 41 -6.60 -16.09 10.70
CA PRO A 41 -5.78 -15.11 11.40
C PRO A 41 -5.51 -13.94 10.47
N SER A 42 -5.62 -12.72 11.01
CA SER A 42 -5.25 -11.54 10.26
C SER A 42 -3.80 -11.65 9.80
N PRO A 43 -3.49 -11.29 8.55
CA PRO A 43 -2.11 -11.21 8.10
C PRO A 43 -1.42 -9.98 8.66
N PHE A 44 -1.83 -9.40 9.79
CA PHE A 44 -1.16 -8.28 10.43
C PHE A 44 -1.21 -8.44 11.95
N SER A 45 -0.20 -7.92 12.62
CA SER A 45 -0.13 -7.84 14.08
C SER A 45 0.11 -6.39 14.53
N PRO A 46 -0.38 -5.97 15.70
CA PRO A 46 0.00 -4.69 16.29
C PRO A 46 1.52 -4.53 16.31
N GLY A 47 2.01 -3.37 15.86
CA GLY A 47 3.43 -3.09 15.71
C GLY A 47 3.99 -3.34 14.31
N ASP A 48 3.28 -4.03 13.42
CA ASP A 48 3.72 -4.23 12.04
C ASP A 48 3.87 -2.87 11.32
N LYS A 49 5.03 -2.65 10.72
CA LYS A 49 5.21 -1.56 9.75
C LYS A 49 4.48 -1.92 8.47
N VAL A 50 3.68 -0.98 7.97
CA VAL A 50 2.82 -1.19 6.80
C VAL A 50 2.82 0.03 5.88
N THR A 51 2.45 -0.21 4.62
CA THR A 51 2.23 0.84 3.63
C THR A 51 0.80 0.77 3.13
N ILE A 52 0.10 1.92 3.06
CA ILE A 52 -1.20 2.00 2.43
C ILE A 52 -1.01 2.01 0.91
N ARG A 53 -1.77 1.20 0.17
CA ARG A 53 -1.68 1.13 -1.30
C ARG A 53 -1.87 2.52 -1.93
N ALA A 54 -1.08 2.80 -2.96
CA ALA A 54 -1.17 4.02 -3.75
C ALA A 54 -2.19 3.89 -4.89
N TRP A 55 -3.46 3.65 -4.53
CA TRP A 55 -4.57 3.58 -5.47
C TRP A 55 -5.16 4.96 -5.78
N SER A 56 -6.02 5.04 -6.80
CA SER A 56 -6.83 6.25 -6.99
C SER A 56 -7.80 6.42 -5.83
N VAL A 57 -8.23 7.66 -5.58
CA VAL A 57 -9.23 7.94 -4.55
C VAL A 57 -10.51 7.14 -4.80
N SER A 58 -10.93 6.98 -6.06
CA SER A 58 -12.14 6.23 -6.41
C SER A 58 -12.00 4.73 -6.13
N GLU A 59 -10.89 4.11 -6.51
CA GLU A 59 -10.61 2.69 -6.21
C GLU A 59 -10.51 2.45 -4.70
N ALA A 60 -9.81 3.34 -3.99
CA ALA A 60 -9.66 3.28 -2.55
C ALA A 60 -11.01 3.43 -1.82
N GLN A 61 -11.87 4.35 -2.26
CA GLN A 61 -13.22 4.50 -1.71
C GLN A 61 -14.07 3.24 -1.93
N ALA A 62 -14.04 2.68 -3.13
CA ALA A 62 -14.78 1.45 -3.45
C ALA A 62 -14.31 0.28 -2.58
N ALA A 63 -13.00 0.13 -2.40
CA ALA A 63 -12.43 -0.91 -1.53
C ALA A 63 -12.72 -0.69 -0.04
N GLN A 64 -12.91 0.56 0.40
CA GLN A 64 -13.19 0.88 1.80
C GLN A 64 -14.68 0.69 2.18
N VAL A 65 -15.57 0.43 1.22
CA VAL A 65 -17.00 0.20 1.49
C VAL A 65 -17.16 -1.01 2.42
N GLY A 66 -17.84 -0.79 3.55
CA GLY A 66 -18.05 -1.83 4.57
C GLY A 66 -16.93 -1.96 5.61
N HIS A 67 -15.85 -1.18 5.52
CA HIS A 67 -14.68 -1.22 6.42
C HIS A 67 -14.49 0.09 7.21
N GLY A 68 -15.52 0.59 7.89
CA GLY A 68 -15.41 1.78 8.76
C GLY A 68 -15.50 3.14 8.06
N GLY A 69 -15.80 3.15 6.75
CA GLY A 69 -16.09 4.36 5.98
C GLY A 69 -14.86 5.09 5.43
N TRP A 70 -15.11 6.14 4.66
CA TRP A 70 -14.07 6.96 4.02
C TRP A 70 -14.10 8.39 4.57
N SER A 71 -12.92 8.99 4.77
CA SER A 71 -12.78 10.41 5.13
C SER A 71 -11.74 11.08 4.24
N ARG A 72 -11.89 12.39 3.99
CA ARG A 72 -10.99 13.16 3.10
C ARG A 72 -9.51 13.07 3.52
N SER A 73 -9.21 12.95 4.81
CA SER A 73 -7.82 12.81 5.26
C SER A 73 -7.17 11.49 4.82
N MET A 74 -7.96 10.46 4.50
CA MET A 74 -7.44 9.18 3.98
C MET A 74 -6.84 9.32 2.58
N GLU A 75 -7.29 10.30 1.78
CA GLU A 75 -6.72 10.58 0.45
C GLU A 75 -5.23 10.90 0.55
N MET A 76 -4.84 11.65 1.59
CA MET A 76 -3.44 12.04 1.83
C MET A 76 -2.58 10.91 2.41
N MET A 77 -3.21 9.82 2.86
CA MET A 77 -2.57 8.65 3.47
C MET A 77 -2.24 7.55 2.44
N LEU A 78 -2.78 7.64 1.22
CA LEU A 78 -2.49 6.69 0.15
C LEU A 78 -1.00 6.72 -0.22
N GLY A 79 -0.37 5.55 -0.31
CA GLY A 79 1.07 5.41 -0.56
C GLY A 79 1.97 5.79 0.62
N LYS A 80 1.41 6.07 1.80
CA LYS A 80 2.17 6.43 3.00
C LYS A 80 2.34 5.24 3.93
N THR A 81 3.37 5.32 4.77
CA THR A 81 3.66 4.30 5.78
C THR A 81 2.99 4.61 7.10
N GLY A 82 2.78 3.56 7.88
CA GLY A 82 2.31 3.65 9.24
C GLY A 82 2.64 2.39 10.02
N VAL A 83 2.14 2.33 11.24
CA VAL A 83 2.26 1.18 12.13
C VAL A 83 0.85 0.68 12.45
N VAL A 84 0.66 -0.62 12.41
CA VAL A 84 -0.60 -1.25 12.85
C VAL A 84 -0.76 -1.02 14.35
N GLU A 85 -1.81 -0.32 14.76
CA GLU A 85 -2.16 -0.16 16.17
C GLU A 85 -2.99 -1.34 16.68
N ASN A 86 -3.96 -1.76 15.87
CA ASN A 86 -4.87 -2.84 16.21
C ASN A 86 -5.44 -3.44 14.91
N VAL A 87 -5.80 -4.71 14.97
CA VAL A 87 -6.54 -5.39 13.92
C VAL A 87 -7.95 -5.66 14.44
N GLY A 88 -8.95 -5.08 13.78
CA GLY A 88 -10.34 -5.28 14.12
C GLY A 88 -10.78 -6.72 13.88
N GLU A 89 -11.46 -7.28 14.87
CA GLU A 89 -12.08 -8.60 14.83
C GLU A 89 -13.33 -8.59 13.92
N GLY A 90 -13.63 -9.71 13.24
CA GLY A 90 -14.83 -9.84 12.41
C GLY A 90 -14.56 -10.26 10.96
N ALA A 91 -15.56 -10.85 10.30
CA ALA A 91 -15.50 -11.27 8.89
C ALA A 91 -15.35 -10.10 7.90
N ARG A 92 -15.56 -8.86 8.36
CA ARG A 92 -15.28 -7.61 7.61
C ARG A 92 -14.05 -6.88 8.15
N GLY A 93 -13.23 -7.56 8.95
CA GLY A 93 -12.14 -7.01 9.77
C GLY A 93 -11.32 -5.92 9.06
N GLY A 94 -10.84 -4.96 9.85
CA GLY A 94 -10.09 -3.81 9.35
C GLY A 94 -8.79 -3.65 10.09
N VAL A 95 -7.76 -3.13 9.44
CA VAL A 95 -6.46 -2.86 10.07
C VAL A 95 -6.44 -1.40 10.48
N ARG A 96 -6.35 -1.12 11.78
CA ARG A 96 -6.17 0.25 12.27
C ARG A 96 -4.69 0.59 12.17
N VAL A 97 -4.37 1.56 11.32
CA VAL A 97 -3.00 2.01 11.06
C VAL A 97 -2.85 3.45 11.54
N LYS A 98 -1.83 3.68 12.36
CA LYS A 98 -1.35 5.02 12.71
C LYS A 98 -0.31 5.47 11.70
N MET A 99 -0.55 6.59 11.05
CA MET A 99 0.30 7.10 9.99
C MET A 99 1.55 7.75 10.55
N ASP A 100 2.71 7.48 9.93
CA ASP A 100 3.99 8.05 10.37
C ASP A 100 4.04 9.57 10.20
N VAL A 101 3.42 10.08 9.12
CA VAL A 101 3.52 11.48 8.70
C VAL A 101 2.56 12.39 9.47
N SER A 102 1.31 11.97 9.67
CA SER A 102 0.30 12.80 10.35
C SER A 102 0.08 12.43 11.81
N GLY A 103 0.51 11.24 12.24
CA GLY A 103 0.19 10.70 13.56
C GLY A 103 -1.27 10.25 13.73
N ASP A 104 -2.12 10.48 12.74
CA ASP A 104 -3.52 10.08 12.76
C ASP A 104 -3.69 8.58 12.53
N SER A 105 -4.71 8.01 13.17
CA SER A 105 -5.07 6.60 12.98
C SER A 105 -6.37 6.43 12.19
N LYS A 106 -6.35 5.54 11.21
CA LYS A 106 -7.54 5.18 10.41
C LYS A 106 -7.69 3.67 10.30
N LEU A 107 -8.95 3.23 10.19
CA LEU A 107 -9.28 1.84 9.91
C LEU A 107 -9.24 1.64 8.40
N TRP A 108 -8.48 0.67 7.94
CA TRP A 108 -8.29 0.35 6.53
C TRP A 108 -8.86 -1.02 6.22
N ASN A 109 -9.40 -1.20 5.01
CA ASN A 109 -9.58 -2.53 4.45
C ASN A 109 -8.20 -3.23 4.44
N PRO A 110 -8.06 -4.46 4.97
CA PRO A 110 -6.79 -5.19 4.97
C PRO A 110 -6.15 -5.33 3.59
N GLU A 111 -6.92 -5.40 2.49
CA GLU A 111 -6.37 -5.46 1.13
C GLU A 111 -5.62 -4.19 0.74
N MET A 112 -5.99 -3.05 1.32
CA MET A 112 -5.35 -1.76 1.09
C MET A 112 -4.06 -1.60 1.90
N VAL A 113 -3.77 -2.54 2.81
CA VAL A 113 -2.57 -2.52 3.64
C VAL A 113 -1.55 -3.52 3.08
N LEU A 114 -0.32 -3.06 2.92
CA LEU A 114 0.80 -3.89 2.50
C LEU A 114 1.74 -4.08 3.69
N ARG A 115 2.16 -5.32 3.95
CA ARG A 115 3.19 -5.60 4.96
C ARG A 115 4.51 -4.95 4.57
N GLY A 116 5.17 -4.37 5.56
CA GLY A 116 6.45 -3.70 5.40
C GLY A 116 6.33 -2.35 4.71
N TRP A 117 7.50 -1.78 4.44
CA TRP A 117 7.60 -0.61 3.58
C TRP A 117 7.79 -1.04 2.14
N VAL A 118 6.75 -0.86 1.34
CA VAL A 118 6.82 -1.10 -0.10
C VAL A 118 7.13 0.23 -0.77
N LYS A 119 8.29 0.34 -1.41
CA LYS A 119 8.64 1.51 -2.21
C LYS A 119 7.52 1.74 -3.24
N PRO A 120 6.98 2.96 -3.41
CA PRO A 120 5.90 3.22 -4.37
C PRO A 120 6.24 2.82 -5.81
N THR A 121 7.54 2.79 -6.15
CA THR A 121 8.06 2.35 -7.44
C THR A 121 8.23 0.83 -7.59
N ALA A 122 7.96 0.04 -6.53
CA ALA A 122 8.18 -1.40 -6.52
C ALA A 122 7.37 -2.10 -7.63
N SER A 123 6.12 -1.69 -7.85
CA SER A 123 5.24 -2.22 -8.90
C SER A 123 5.50 -1.67 -10.30
N LEU A 124 6.35 -0.65 -10.45
CA LEU A 124 6.62 -0.03 -11.74
C LEU A 124 7.62 -0.85 -12.56
N SER A 125 7.40 -0.83 -13.88
CA SER A 125 8.30 -1.34 -14.91
C SER A 125 8.72 -0.20 -15.85
N VAL A 126 9.74 -0.44 -16.67
CA VAL A 126 10.04 0.45 -17.80
C VAL A 126 8.79 0.56 -18.68
N GLY A 127 8.44 1.78 -19.08
CA GLY A 127 7.21 2.10 -19.80
C GLY A 127 5.99 2.40 -18.94
N SER A 128 6.02 2.19 -17.61
CA SER A 128 4.90 2.57 -16.74
C SER A 128 4.68 4.09 -16.74
N ARG A 129 3.42 4.53 -16.85
CA ARG A 129 3.04 5.92 -16.57
C ARG A 129 3.11 6.18 -15.07
N VAL A 130 3.69 7.31 -14.71
CA VAL A 130 3.85 7.77 -13.33
C VAL A 130 3.44 9.21 -13.20
N THR A 131 3.12 9.62 -11.98
CA THR A 131 2.90 11.02 -11.62
C THR A 131 3.87 11.41 -10.53
N ILE A 132 4.54 12.54 -10.71
CA ILE A 132 5.36 13.14 -9.66
C ILE A 132 4.42 13.77 -8.64
N ARG A 133 4.66 13.52 -7.36
CA ARG A 133 3.86 14.09 -6.27
C ARG A 133 3.80 15.63 -6.40
N CYS A 134 2.61 16.18 -6.25
CA CYS A 134 2.40 17.63 -6.18
C CYS A 134 2.68 18.08 -4.74
N LEU A 135 3.91 18.52 -4.46
CA LEU A 135 4.36 18.99 -3.15
C LEU A 135 4.90 20.43 -3.27
N SER A 136 5.18 21.09 -2.15
CA SER A 136 6.06 22.27 -2.17
C SER A 136 7.50 21.86 -2.51
N GLU A 137 8.32 22.83 -2.95
CA GLU A 137 9.73 22.57 -3.24
C GLU A 137 10.51 22.10 -2.00
N ASP A 138 10.23 22.66 -0.83
CA ASP A 138 10.90 22.28 0.42
C ASP A 138 10.56 20.84 0.83
N GLU A 139 9.30 20.43 0.71
CA GLU A 139 8.87 19.05 0.94
C GLU A 139 9.47 18.09 -0.10
N ALA A 140 9.52 18.51 -1.37
CA ALA A 140 10.08 17.69 -2.43
C ALA A 140 11.60 17.48 -2.24
N ARG A 141 12.31 18.55 -1.86
CA ARG A 141 13.71 18.51 -1.49
C ARG A 141 13.95 17.60 -0.29
N ALA A 142 13.17 17.75 0.79
CA ALA A 142 13.29 16.91 1.97
C ALA A 142 13.07 15.42 1.63
N ALA A 143 12.04 15.12 0.84
CA ALA A 143 11.74 13.74 0.41
C ALA A 143 12.83 13.13 -0.49
N ALA A 144 13.51 13.95 -1.30
CA ALA A 144 14.62 13.51 -2.15
C ALA A 144 15.95 13.36 -1.38
N GLN A 145 16.10 14.04 -0.23
CA GLN A 145 17.32 14.02 0.58
C GLN A 145 17.27 13.03 1.75
N ASP A 146 16.08 12.57 2.13
CA ASP A 146 15.91 11.54 3.14
C ASP A 146 16.26 10.17 2.55
N THR A 147 17.57 9.90 2.44
CA THR A 147 18.12 8.58 2.17
C THR A 147 18.23 7.82 3.49
N ASP A 148 17.76 6.57 3.58
CA ASP A 148 17.90 5.68 4.76
C ASP A 148 19.36 5.32 5.13
N GLY A 149 20.34 6.08 4.65
CA GLY A 149 21.73 5.97 5.00
C GLY A 149 22.50 7.16 4.42
N ARG A 150 23.18 7.89 5.29
CA ARG A 150 24.00 9.08 5.00
C ARG A 150 25.11 8.83 3.96
N GLU A 151 25.38 7.57 3.61
CA GLU A 151 26.32 7.15 2.55
C GLU A 151 25.75 7.24 1.12
N ALA A 152 24.42 7.17 0.92
CA ALA A 152 23.83 7.18 -0.43
C ALA A 152 23.76 8.58 -1.06
N ALA A 153 23.67 9.64 -0.25
CA ALA A 153 23.54 11.02 -0.75
C ALA A 153 24.77 11.51 -1.55
N ALA A 154 25.98 11.05 -1.19
CA ALA A 154 27.21 11.38 -1.91
C ALA A 154 27.32 10.63 -3.25
N ALA A 155 26.87 9.36 -3.29
CA ALA A 155 26.81 8.56 -4.51
C ALA A 155 25.71 9.04 -5.47
N ALA A 156 24.55 9.44 -4.94
CA ALA A 156 23.45 10.03 -5.70
C ALA A 156 23.89 11.33 -6.39
N ALA A 157 24.55 12.24 -5.66
CA ALA A 157 25.09 13.47 -6.24
C ALA A 157 26.13 13.20 -7.35
N ALA A 158 26.97 12.16 -7.20
CA ALA A 158 27.95 11.75 -8.20
C ALA A 158 27.31 11.13 -9.46
N ALA A 159 26.14 10.51 -9.35
CA ALA A 159 25.37 9.94 -10.45
C ALA A 159 24.39 10.93 -11.12
N GLY A 160 24.35 12.19 -10.65
CA GLY A 160 23.40 13.21 -11.10
C GLY A 160 21.99 13.04 -10.51
N CYS A 161 21.82 12.11 -9.57
CA CYS A 161 20.61 11.84 -8.82
C CYS A 161 20.49 12.85 -7.66
N GLY A 162 19.31 13.44 -7.47
CA GLY A 162 19.05 14.37 -6.38
C GLY A 162 18.21 15.57 -6.81
N TRP A 163 17.56 16.20 -5.83
CA TRP A 163 16.71 17.35 -6.07
C TRP A 163 17.49 18.52 -6.67
N ARG A 164 16.95 19.11 -7.74
CA ARG A 164 17.41 20.37 -8.32
C ARG A 164 16.21 21.32 -8.48
N PRO A 165 16.38 22.64 -8.31
CA PRO A 165 15.26 23.58 -8.42
C PRO A 165 14.50 23.47 -9.75
N GLU A 166 15.17 23.13 -10.85
CA GLU A 166 14.54 22.97 -12.17
C GLU A 166 13.54 21.80 -12.21
N MET A 167 13.61 20.86 -11.26
CA MET A 167 12.68 19.75 -11.13
C MET A 167 11.32 20.21 -10.57
N ALA A 168 11.26 21.35 -9.87
CA ALA A 168 10.03 21.89 -9.28
C ALA A 168 8.89 22.03 -10.29
N GLN A 169 9.21 22.41 -11.53
CA GLN A 169 8.23 22.57 -12.61
C GLN A 169 7.54 21.25 -13.02
N TYR A 170 8.06 20.11 -12.58
CA TYR A 170 7.53 18.78 -12.88
C TYR A 170 6.77 18.16 -11.72
N LEU A 171 6.71 18.81 -10.55
CA LEU A 171 5.84 18.40 -9.46
C LEU A 171 4.37 18.41 -9.93
N GLY A 172 3.66 17.31 -9.68
CA GLY A 172 2.28 17.11 -10.16
C GLY A 172 2.16 16.69 -11.63
N LYS A 173 3.25 16.68 -12.42
CA LYS A 173 3.20 16.25 -13.82
C LYS A 173 3.32 14.73 -13.95
N ALA A 174 2.75 14.22 -15.04
CA ALA A 174 2.87 12.83 -15.43
C ALA A 174 4.09 12.62 -16.35
N GLY A 175 4.63 11.41 -16.32
CA GLY A 175 5.70 10.98 -17.21
C GLY A 175 5.73 9.47 -17.37
N VAL A 176 6.76 8.96 -18.05
CA VAL A 176 6.96 7.54 -18.31
C VAL A 176 8.30 7.10 -17.72
N VAL A 177 8.31 5.96 -17.04
CA VAL A 177 9.54 5.36 -16.51
C VAL A 177 10.41 4.87 -17.65
N LEU A 178 11.61 5.44 -17.79
CA LEU A 178 12.65 4.97 -18.71
C LEU A 178 13.55 3.93 -18.07
N HIS A 179 13.83 4.07 -16.78
CA HIS A 179 14.73 3.18 -16.06
C HIS A 179 14.34 3.09 -14.59
N LYS A 180 14.60 1.93 -13.98
CA LYS A 180 14.39 1.67 -12.55
C LYS A 180 15.70 1.20 -11.95
N TYR A 181 16.14 1.91 -10.92
CA TYR A 181 17.37 1.61 -10.19
C TYR A 181 17.10 0.62 -9.06
N GLU A 182 18.15 -0.04 -8.57
CA GLU A 182 18.07 -1.05 -7.49
C GLU A 182 17.59 -0.44 -6.16
N ASP A 183 17.94 0.82 -5.90
CA ASP A 183 17.47 1.60 -4.76
C ASP A 183 15.99 2.00 -4.88
N GLY A 184 15.34 1.69 -6.01
CA GLY A 184 13.95 1.99 -6.29
C GLY A 184 13.73 3.32 -7.00
N ASP A 185 14.73 4.19 -7.09
CA ASP A 185 14.61 5.44 -7.83
C ASP A 185 14.31 5.16 -9.30
N VAL A 186 13.72 6.13 -9.99
CA VAL A 186 13.33 5.96 -11.39
C VAL A 186 13.73 7.15 -12.24
N ARG A 187 14.21 6.87 -13.45
CA ARG A 187 14.38 7.89 -14.49
C ARG A 187 13.05 8.07 -15.20
N VAL A 188 12.51 9.29 -15.17
CA VAL A 188 11.22 9.63 -15.76
C VAL A 188 11.42 10.55 -16.95
N LYS A 189 10.74 10.25 -18.05
CA LYS A 189 10.61 11.13 -19.22
C LYS A 189 9.25 11.82 -19.22
N PHE A 190 9.25 13.13 -19.37
CA PHE A 190 8.05 13.96 -19.44
C PHE A 190 7.64 14.24 -20.90
N ASP A 191 6.43 14.76 -21.07
CA ASP A 191 5.84 15.02 -22.39
C ASP A 191 6.60 16.08 -23.21
N ASP A 192 7.29 17.01 -22.53
CA ASP A 192 8.18 18.01 -23.15
C ASP A 192 9.55 17.43 -23.57
N GLY A 193 9.75 16.13 -23.36
CA GLY A 193 10.98 15.42 -23.67
C GLY A 193 12.05 15.52 -22.58
N ALA A 194 11.81 16.27 -21.50
CA ALA A 194 12.75 16.35 -20.40
C ALA A 194 12.87 15.00 -19.67
N GLU A 195 14.07 14.71 -19.20
CA GLU A 195 14.38 13.49 -18.47
C GLU A 195 15.08 13.84 -17.17
N SER A 196 14.68 13.20 -16.07
CA SER A 196 15.34 13.37 -14.78
C SER A 196 15.20 12.11 -13.95
N VAL A 197 16.16 11.87 -13.06
CA VAL A 197 16.09 10.79 -12.07
C VAL A 197 15.37 11.32 -10.84
N TRP A 198 14.33 10.59 -10.42
CA TRP A 198 13.46 10.95 -9.32
C TRP A 198 13.58 9.93 -8.21
N SER A 199 13.63 10.44 -6.98
CA SER A 199 13.52 9.59 -5.81
C SER A 199 12.20 8.82 -5.83
N TYR A 200 12.22 7.52 -5.51
CA TYR A 200 11.01 6.71 -5.44
C TYR A 200 9.94 7.27 -4.50
N ARG A 201 10.34 8.13 -3.56
CA ARG A 201 9.46 8.81 -2.60
C ARG A 201 8.61 9.90 -3.25
N LEU A 202 9.07 10.45 -4.37
CA LEU A 202 8.39 11.48 -5.16
C LEU A 202 7.55 10.93 -6.31
N VAL A 203 7.64 9.63 -6.59
CA VAL A 203 7.00 9.02 -7.75
C VAL A 203 5.83 8.14 -7.31
N LEU A 204 4.67 8.37 -7.90
CA LEU A 204 3.49 7.52 -7.74
C LEU A 204 3.15 6.84 -9.07
N PRO A 205 2.58 5.62 -9.06
CA PRO A 205 1.92 5.07 -10.24
C PRO A 205 0.87 6.05 -10.75
N ALA A 206 0.81 6.27 -12.07
CA ALA A 206 -0.24 7.10 -12.62
C ALA A 206 -1.59 6.42 -12.40
N LEU A 207 -2.54 7.14 -11.82
CA LEU A 207 -3.91 6.69 -11.73
C LEU A 207 -4.42 6.53 -13.17
N THR A 208 -4.76 5.32 -13.56
CA THR A 208 -5.27 5.02 -14.90
C THR A 208 -6.61 5.71 -15.10
N THR A 209 -6.59 6.93 -15.65
CA THR A 209 -7.75 7.57 -16.28
C THR A 209 -7.78 7.25 -17.76
N GLU A 210 -7.63 5.97 -18.11
CA GLU A 210 -7.85 5.48 -19.47
C GLU A 210 -8.96 4.43 -19.42
N PRO A 211 -10.04 4.58 -20.21
CA PRO A 211 -11.07 3.55 -20.29
C PRO A 211 -10.44 2.29 -20.85
N SER A 212 -10.52 1.20 -20.09
CA SER A 212 -10.16 -0.14 -20.56
C SER A 212 -10.61 -0.32 -22.01
N PRO A 213 -9.71 -0.58 -22.98
CA PRO A 213 -10.15 -0.91 -24.32
C PRO A 213 -10.92 -2.22 -24.22
N LEU A 214 -12.23 -2.13 -24.41
CA LEU A 214 -13.13 -3.27 -24.51
C LEU A 214 -12.50 -4.25 -25.50
N ARG A 215 -12.03 -5.38 -24.99
CA ARG A 215 -11.65 -6.53 -25.81
C ARG A 215 -12.92 -7.05 -26.48
N PHE A 216 -13.20 -6.55 -27.67
CA PHE A 216 -14.16 -7.20 -28.57
C PHE A 216 -13.57 -8.56 -28.94
N HIS A 217 -14.05 -9.60 -28.25
CA HIS A 217 -13.88 -10.96 -28.72
C HIS A 217 -14.67 -11.07 -30.02
N ARG A 218 -13.94 -11.14 -31.13
CA ARG A 218 -14.50 -11.46 -32.44
C ARG A 218 -15.11 -12.86 -32.33
N VAL A 219 -16.43 -12.94 -32.16
CA VAL A 219 -17.19 -14.17 -32.31
C VAL A 219 -17.13 -14.52 -33.79
N VAL A 220 -16.29 -15.49 -34.15
CA VAL A 220 -16.40 -16.17 -35.43
C VAL A 220 -17.62 -17.07 -35.32
N ARG A 221 -18.73 -16.70 -35.98
CA ARG A 221 -19.79 -17.65 -36.28
C ARG A 221 -19.31 -18.52 -37.43
N ILE A 222 -19.33 -19.84 -37.21
CA ILE A 222 -19.24 -20.86 -38.25
C ILE A 222 -20.62 -20.97 -38.90
#